data_AF-A0A931W3P4-F1
#
_entry.id   AF-A0A931W3P4-F1
#
_cell.length_a   1.000
_cell.length_b   1.000
_cell.length_c   1.000
_cell.angle_alpha   90.00
_cell.angle_beta   90.00
_cell.angle_gamma   90.00
#
_symmetry.space_group_name_H-M   'P 1'
#
loop_
_entity.id
_entity.type
_entity.pdbx_description
1 polymer ?
#
loop_
_entity_poly.entity_id
_entity_poly.type
_entity_poly.pdbx_seq_one_letter_code
_entity_poly.pdbx_strand_id
1 'polypeptide(L)' 'MLQVNSSDRSSSASAIGTPDQVTLRDDVWIPSVCKMCGNGCGTLIHRVDGVVVKI' A
#
# COMPACT_ATOMS: atom_id res chain seq x y z
N MET A 1 7.60 31.86 -26.04
CA MET A 1 6.87 30.75 -25.40
C MET A 1 7.86 30.02 -24.51
N LEU A 2 7.95 30.41 -23.23
CA LEU A 2 8.85 29.80 -22.24
C LEU A 2 8.05 28.73 -21.51
N GLN A 3 8.33 27.45 -21.77
CA GLN A 3 7.86 26.36 -20.93
C GLN A 3 8.99 25.94 -20.00
N VAL A 4 8.81 26.29 -18.73
CA VAL A 4 9.56 25.76 -17.59
C VAL A 4 8.63 24.76 -16.90
N ASN A 5 9.13 23.58 -16.56
CA ASN A 5 8.82 22.78 -15.36
C ASN A 5 9.59 21.45 -15.54
N SER A 6 10.76 21.19 -14.92
CA SER A 6 11.09 21.22 -13.49
C SER A 6 10.21 20.30 -12.66
N SER A 7 10.37 18.97 -12.76
CA SER A 7 9.89 18.02 -11.73
C SER A 7 10.43 16.57 -11.79
N ASP A 8 11.52 16.25 -12.50
CA ASP A 8 12.22 14.97 -12.26
C ASP A 8 13.18 15.09 -11.06
N ARG A 9 12.64 15.43 -9.89
CA ARG A 9 13.24 15.04 -8.61
C ARG A 9 12.67 13.69 -8.25
N SER A 10 13.12 12.65 -8.94
CA SER A 10 13.09 11.30 -8.38
C SER A 10 14.08 11.29 -7.21
N SER A 11 13.60 11.76 -6.06
CA SER A 11 14.30 11.73 -4.79
C SER A 11 14.57 10.27 -4.46
N SER A 12 15.80 9.85 -4.72
CA SER A 12 16.44 8.68 -4.16
C SER A 12 16.53 8.85 -2.63
N ALA A 13 15.45 8.52 -1.93
CA ALA A 13 15.45 8.41 -0.48
C ALA A 13 15.28 6.93 -0.12
N SER A 14 16.44 6.28 -0.02
CA SER A 14 16.62 4.98 0.61
C SER A 14 16.02 4.99 2.02
N ALA A 15 15.16 4.02 2.31
CA ALA A 15 14.97 3.52 3.65
C ALA A 15 15.10 2.00 3.57
N ILE A 16 16.33 1.51 3.81
CA ILE A 16 16.50 0.13 4.28
C ILE A 16 15.96 0.17 5.71
N GLY A 17 14.66 -0.08 5.85
CA GLY A 17 14.03 -0.19 7.15
C GLY A 17 14.61 -1.41 7.86
N THR A 18 15.33 -1.17 8.95
CA THR A 18 15.62 -2.21 9.94
C THR A 18 14.30 -2.85 10.32
N PRO A 19 14.11 -4.17 10.20
CA PRO A 19 12.90 -4.80 10.69
C PRO A 19 12.99 -4.78 12.21
N ASP A 20 12.46 -3.70 12.81
CA ASP A 20 12.03 -3.73 14.20
C ASP A 20 10.88 -4.73 14.25
N GLN A 21 11.23 -6.01 14.42
CA GLN A 21 10.32 -7.12 14.63
C GLN A 21 9.71 -6.97 16.03
N VAL A 22 9.11 -5.82 16.31
CA VAL A 22 8.05 -5.76 17.30
C VAL A 22 7.01 -6.75 16.76
N THR A 23 6.64 -7.75 17.54
CA THR A 23 5.45 -8.57 17.30
C THR A 23 4.20 -7.70 17.48
N LEU A 24 4.13 -6.59 16.74
CA LEU A 24 2.93 -5.80 16.53
C LEU A 24 1.96 -6.76 15.86
N ARG A 25 0.89 -7.08 16.60
CA ARG A 25 -0.27 -7.78 16.06
C ARG A 25 -0.59 -7.13 14.71
N ASP A 26 -0.49 -7.90 13.65
CA ASP A 26 -0.44 -7.39 12.28
C ASP A 26 -1.90 -7.15 11.83
N ASP A 27 -2.57 -6.22 12.52
CA ASP A 27 -3.99 -5.87 12.42
C ASP A 27 -4.16 -4.60 11.56
N VAL A 28 -4.48 -4.80 10.29
CA VAL A 28 -4.48 -3.75 9.27
C VAL A 28 -5.61 -3.93 8.26
N TRP A 29 -6.11 -2.80 7.77
CA TRP A 29 -7.03 -2.73 6.64
C TRP A 29 -6.29 -2.36 5.37
N ILE A 30 -6.32 -3.24 4.37
CA ILE A 30 -5.58 -3.08 3.11
C ILE A 30 -6.57 -2.74 1.99
N PRO A 31 -6.44 -1.58 1.33
CA PRO A 31 -7.25 -1.26 0.17
C PRO A 31 -6.92 -2.22 -0.98
N SER A 32 -7.95 -2.84 -1.55
CA SER A 32 -7.85 -3.89 -2.56
C SER A 32 -8.88 -3.70 -3.67
N VAL A 33 -8.72 -4.47 -4.76
CA VAL A 33 -9.62 -4.44 -5.92
C VAL A 33 -10.12 -5.85 -6.22
N CYS A 34 -11.44 -6.04 -6.27
CA CYS A 34 -12.06 -7.31 -6.64
C CYS A 34 -12.14 -7.46 -8.16
N LYS A 35 -11.47 -8.50 -8.69
CA LYS A 35 -11.48 -8.80 -10.14
C LYS A 35 -12.66 -9.66 -10.60
N MET A 36 -13.54 -10.08 -9.69
CA MET A 36 -14.67 -10.96 -10.01
C MET A 36 -15.87 -10.19 -10.58
N CYS A 37 -16.10 -8.96 -10.12
CA CYS A 37 -17.31 -8.19 -10.43
C CYS A 37 -17.26 -7.50 -11.81
N GLY A 38 -16.23 -7.76 -12.63
CA GLY A 38 -16.01 -7.15 -13.96
C GLY A 38 -15.62 -5.67 -13.93
N ASN A 39 -16.10 -4.89 -12.95
CA ASN A 39 -15.88 -3.45 -12.81
C ASN A 39 -14.74 -3.08 -11.83
N GLY A 40 -14.01 -4.06 -11.30
CA GLY A 40 -12.89 -3.78 -10.37
C GLY A 40 -13.33 -2.99 -9.13
N CYS A 41 -14.36 -3.45 -8.41
CA CYS A 41 -14.82 -2.71 -7.23
C CYS A 41 -13.75 -2.68 -6.13
N GLY A 42 -13.68 -1.55 -5.41
CA GLY A 42 -12.79 -1.39 -4.26
C GLY A 42 -13.31 -2.16 -3.05
N THR A 43 -12.43 -2.89 -2.37
CA THR A 43 -12.71 -3.62 -1.14
C THR A 43 -11.66 -3.30 -0.07
N LEU A 44 -11.97 -3.60 1.19
CA LEU A 44 -11.06 -3.42 2.30
C LEU A 44 -10.79 -4.78 2.95
N ILE A 45 -9.56 -5.26 2.81
CA ILE A 45 -9.17 -6.56 3.36
C ILE A 45 -8.67 -6.35 4.78
N HIS A 46 -9.35 -6.95 5.75
CA HIS A 46 -8.88 -7.00 7.13
C HIS A 46 -7.90 -8.17 7.27
N ARG A 47 -6.64 -7.85 7.52
CA ARG A 47 -5.58 -8.82 7.80
C ARG A 47 -5.20 -8.72 9.28
N VAL A 48 -5.18 -9.84 9.97
CA VAL A 48 -4.75 -9.96 11.37
C VAL A 48 -3.70 -11.07 11.45
N ASP A 49 -2.49 -10.74 11.92
CA ASP A 49 -1.36 -11.68 12.10
C ASP A 49 -1.07 -12.52 10.85
N GLY A 50 -1.16 -11.91 9.67
CA GLY A 50 -0.92 -12.61 8.42
C GLY A 50 -2.13 -13.21 7.73
N VAL A 51 -3.26 -13.34 8.44
CA VAL A 51 -4.45 -14.05 7.97
C VAL A 51 -5.55 -13.07 7.60
N VAL A 52 -6.21 -13.33 6.46
CA VAL A 52 -7.40 -12.58 6.05
C VAL A 52 -8.59 -13.07 6.87
N VAL A 53 -9.20 -12.16 7.64
CA VAL A 53 -10.34 -12.47 8.50
C VAL A 53 -11.64 -11.85 7.99
N LYS A 54 -11.55 -10.81 7.14
CA LYS A 54 -12.71 -10.11 6.56
C LYS A 54 -12.36 -9.39 5.25
N ILE A 55 -13.38 -9.19 4.40
CA ILE A 55 -13.35 -8.50 3.10
C ILE A 55 -14.44 -7.42 3.08
#